data_AF-A0A016T744-F1
#
_entry.id   AF-A0A016T744-F1
#
_cell.length_a   1.000
_cell.length_b   1.000
_cell.length_c   1.000
_cell.angle_alpha   90.00
_cell.angle_beta   90.00
_cell.angle_gamma   90.00
#
_symmetry.space_group_name_H-M   'P 1'
#
loop_
_entity.id
_entity.type
_entity.pdbx_description
1 polymer ?
#
loop_
_entity_poly.entity_id
_entity_poly.type
_entity_poly.pdbx_seq_one_letter_code
_entity_poly.pdbx_strand_id
1 'polypeptide(L)'
;MHVFAVFSYFDITFAKAALGCGHMVISFNRVTAFNNPLTYENIWSPTTILSSVLLLWTVAAMTSLPYLLIFNEGIFFLLLNNGIIQLYASNAATTYDGIVSVTINTVVIIFCSTCYILSWRKARNALKKKEVPNLVHRLKRVAVHIDDRPAFAKLTCHMPLYSAAAFSCRPRM
;
A
#
# COMPACT_ATOMS: atom_id res chain seq x y z
N MET A 1 -15.84 19.64 -31.72
CA MET A 1 -15.22 19.98 -30.41
C MET A 1 -16.00 19.41 -29.23
N HIS A 2 -17.34 19.47 -29.22
CA HIS A 2 -18.18 18.94 -28.12
C HIS A 2 -17.93 17.46 -27.81
N VAL A 3 -18.05 16.57 -28.81
CA VAL A 3 -17.80 15.13 -28.67
C VAL A 3 -16.43 14.85 -28.05
N PHE A 4 -15.40 15.58 -28.46
CA PHE A 4 -14.04 15.43 -27.92
C PHE A 4 -13.96 15.86 -26.44
N ALA A 5 -14.72 16.88 -26.01
CA ALA A 5 -14.79 17.30 -24.61
C ALA A 5 -15.42 16.24 -23.72
N VAL A 6 -16.54 15.67 -24.18
CA VAL A 6 -17.27 14.62 -23.47
C VAL A 6 -16.41 13.36 -23.33
N PHE A 7 -15.74 12.92 -24.41
CA PHE A 7 -14.80 11.80 -24.36
C PHE A 7 -13.61 12.08 -23.43
N SER A 8 -13.04 13.28 -23.49
CA SER A 8 -11.93 13.66 -22.60
C SER A 8 -12.37 13.60 -21.12
N TYR A 9 -13.59 14.04 -20.81
CA TYR A 9 -14.13 13.99 -19.45
C TYR A 9 -14.35 12.55 -18.97
N PHE A 10 -14.90 11.70 -19.85
CA PHE A 10 -15.05 10.28 -19.61
C PHE A 10 -13.70 9.62 -19.32
N ASP A 11 -12.69 9.85 -20.16
CA ASP A 11 -11.37 9.25 -20.04
C ASP A 11 -10.67 9.65 -18.74
N ILE A 12 -10.74 10.93 -18.37
CA ILE A 12 -10.19 11.43 -17.10
C ILE A 12 -10.83 10.71 -15.91
N THR A 13 -12.16 10.54 -15.93
CA THR A 13 -12.88 9.93 -14.81
C THR A 13 -12.62 8.42 -14.74
N PHE A 14 -12.64 7.76 -15.89
CA PHE A 14 -12.31 6.34 -16.02
C PHE A 14 -10.89 6.06 -15.53
N ALA A 15 -9.90 6.85 -15.96
CA ALA A 15 -8.51 6.69 -15.56
C ALA A 15 -8.32 6.81 -14.04
N LYS A 16 -8.95 7.81 -13.40
CA LYS A 16 -8.92 7.98 -11.93
C LYS A 16 -9.47 6.74 -11.22
N ALA A 17 -10.64 6.25 -11.65
CA ALA A 17 -11.27 5.07 -11.06
C ALA A 17 -10.42 3.80 -11.30
N ALA A 18 -9.87 3.62 -12.49
CA ALA A 18 -9.02 2.48 -12.85
C ALA A 18 -7.73 2.44 -12.03
N LEU A 19 -7.09 3.59 -11.80
CA LEU A 19 -5.91 3.70 -10.92
C LEU A 19 -6.25 3.30 -9.48
N GLY A 20 -7.37 3.80 -8.93
CA GLY A 20 -7.84 3.42 -7.59
C GLY A 20 -8.10 1.91 -7.48
N CYS A 21 -8.70 1.32 -8.50
CA CYS A 21 -8.91 -0.12 -8.60
C CYS A 21 -7.60 -0.92 -8.57
N GLY A 22 -6.58 -0.48 -9.34
CA GLY A 22 -5.26 -1.10 -9.32
C GLY A 22 -4.64 -1.12 -7.91
N HIS A 23 -4.75 -0.01 -7.18
CA HIS A 23 -4.27 0.07 -5.80
C HIS A 23 -4.98 -0.91 -4.86
N MET A 24 -6.28 -1.13 -5.03
CA MET A 24 -7.03 -2.11 -4.24
C MET A 24 -6.53 -3.54 -4.52
N VAL A 25 -6.36 -3.92 -5.78
CA VAL A 25 -5.86 -5.26 -6.16
C VAL A 25 -4.48 -5.52 -5.56
N ILE A 26 -3.55 -4.56 -5.69
CA ILE A 26 -2.19 -4.68 -5.14
C ILE A 26 -2.22 -4.80 -3.62
N SER A 27 -3.05 -3.99 -2.96
CA SER A 27 -3.15 -4.01 -1.49
C SER A 27 -3.75 -5.33 -0.99
N PHE A 28 -4.75 -5.86 -1.68
CA PHE A 28 -5.36 -7.15 -1.37
C PHE A 28 -4.38 -8.31 -1.61
N ASN A 29 -3.65 -8.27 -2.72
CA ASN A 29 -2.60 -9.23 -3.04
C ASN A 29 -1.57 -9.36 -1.92
N ARG A 30 -1.08 -8.22 -1.41
CA ARG A 30 -0.15 -8.20 -0.27
C ARG A 30 -0.74 -8.83 0.99
N VAL A 31 -1.99 -8.52 1.32
CA VAL A 31 -2.68 -9.11 2.48
C VAL A 31 -2.73 -10.62 2.37
N THR A 32 -3.15 -11.14 1.22
CA THR A 32 -3.24 -12.59 0.99
C THR A 32 -1.88 -13.27 1.03
N ALA A 33 -0.82 -12.63 0.52
CA ALA A 33 0.54 -13.17 0.60
C ALA A 33 1.00 -13.36 2.05
N PHE A 34 0.73 -12.38 2.92
CA PHE A 34 1.05 -12.50 4.34
C PHE A 34 0.09 -13.44 5.08
N ASN A 35 -1.20 -13.46 4.69
CA ASN A 35 -2.20 -14.20 5.43
C ASN A 35 -2.21 -15.69 5.13
N ASN A 36 -2.11 -16.05 3.86
CA ASN A 36 -2.29 -17.41 3.35
C ASN A 36 -1.17 -17.79 2.37
N PRO A 37 0.10 -17.86 2.83
CA PRO A 37 1.24 -18.06 1.94
C PRO A 37 1.18 -19.40 1.19
N LEU A 38 0.61 -20.46 1.78
CA LEU A 38 0.54 -21.79 1.17
C LEU A 38 -0.47 -21.88 0.02
N THR A 39 -1.52 -21.07 0.04
CA THR A 39 -2.54 -21.05 -1.01
C THR A 39 -2.42 -19.83 -1.91
N TYR A 40 -1.41 -18.99 -1.69
CA TYR A 40 -1.25 -17.71 -2.37
C TYR A 40 -1.16 -17.87 -3.88
N GLU A 41 -0.34 -18.81 -4.36
CA GLU A 41 -0.17 -19.08 -5.80
C GLU A 41 -1.45 -19.58 -6.47
N ASN A 42 -2.27 -20.37 -5.74
CA ASN A 42 -3.56 -20.83 -6.25
C ASN A 42 -4.60 -19.70 -6.31
N ILE A 43 -4.60 -18.80 -5.33
CA ILE A 43 -5.52 -17.65 -5.29
C ILE A 43 -5.14 -16.66 -6.41
N TRP A 44 -3.86 -16.30 -6.50
CA TRP A 44 -3.35 -15.30 -7.45
C TRP A 44 -2.78 -15.92 -8.72
N SER A 45 -3.55 -16.84 -9.31
CA SER A 45 -3.27 -17.34 -10.65
C SER A 45 -3.37 -16.20 -11.69
N PRO A 46 -2.70 -16.32 -12.85
CA PRO A 46 -2.79 -15.31 -13.91
C PRO A 46 -4.23 -15.01 -14.35
N THR A 47 -5.10 -16.01 -14.36
CA THR A 47 -6.52 -15.86 -14.72
C THR A 47 -7.29 -15.11 -13.65
N THR A 48 -7.00 -15.32 -12.35
CA THR A 48 -7.61 -14.55 -11.27
C THR A 48 -7.18 -13.09 -11.32
N ILE A 49 -5.89 -12.82 -11.56
CA ILE A 49 -5.35 -11.46 -11.69
C ILE A 49 -6.07 -10.74 -12.83
N LEU A 50 -6.08 -11.35 -14.03
CA LEU A 50 -6.71 -10.76 -15.21
C LEU A 50 -8.20 -10.52 -14.99
N SER A 51 -8.93 -11.52 -14.47
CA SER A 51 -10.36 -11.38 -14.18
C SER A 51 -10.63 -10.27 -13.18
N SER A 52 -9.82 -10.13 -12.13
CA SER A 52 -9.98 -9.09 -11.12
C SER A 52 -9.78 -7.69 -11.70
N VAL A 53 -8.76 -7.51 -12.55
CA VAL A 53 -8.49 -6.24 -13.23
C VAL A 53 -9.62 -5.89 -14.20
N LEU A 54 -10.05 -6.85 -15.04
CA LEU A 54 -11.14 -6.64 -16.00
C LEU A 54 -12.47 -6.30 -15.32
N LEU A 55 -12.81 -6.99 -14.22
CA LEU A 55 -14.03 -6.69 -13.46
C LEU A 55 -14.00 -5.27 -12.90
N LEU A 56 -12.89 -4.88 -12.28
CA LEU A 56 -12.76 -3.53 -11.70
C LEU A 56 -12.74 -2.43 -12.78
N TRP A 57 -12.10 -2.68 -13.91
CA TRP A 57 -12.13 -1.76 -15.06
C TRP A 57 -13.53 -1.64 -15.64
N THR A 58 -14.29 -2.73 -15.69
CA THR A 58 -15.70 -2.70 -16.09
C THR A 58 -16.51 -1.82 -15.15
N VAL A 59 -16.30 -1.92 -13.83
CA VAL A 59 -16.94 -1.03 -12.85
C VAL A 59 -16.52 0.44 -13.04
N ALA A 60 -15.24 0.70 -13.30
CA ALA A 60 -14.74 2.05 -13.60
C ALA A 60 -15.37 2.63 -14.89
N ALA A 61 -15.53 1.82 -15.92
CA ALA A 61 -16.20 2.22 -17.16
C ALA A 61 -17.68 2.51 -16.93
N MET A 62 -18.39 1.62 -16.22
CA MET A 62 -19.81 1.78 -15.90
C MET A 62 -20.09 3.02 -15.06
N THR A 63 -19.23 3.34 -14.08
CA THR A 63 -19.36 4.55 -13.26
C THR A 63 -19.07 5.83 -14.04
N SER A 64 -18.29 5.76 -15.12
CA SER A 64 -17.97 6.89 -16.00
C SER A 64 -18.98 7.02 -17.16
N LEU A 65 -19.72 5.97 -17.50
CA LEU A 65 -20.67 5.95 -18.61
C LEU A 65 -21.76 7.06 -18.56
N PRO A 66 -22.28 7.49 -17.40
CA PRO A 66 -23.25 8.58 -17.32
C PRO A 66 -22.78 9.90 -17.95
N TYR A 67 -21.47 10.17 -18.02
CA TYR A 67 -20.96 11.36 -18.71
C TYR A 67 -21.23 11.33 -20.21
N LEU A 68 -21.23 10.15 -20.83
CA LEU A 68 -21.51 9.97 -22.26
C LEU A 68 -23.01 9.99 -22.56
N LEU A 69 -23.83 9.41 -21.67
CA LEU A 69 -25.26 9.16 -21.93
C LEU A 69 -26.20 10.22 -21.36
N ILE A 70 -25.89 10.78 -20.19
CA ILE A 70 -26.79 11.66 -19.44
C ILE A 70 -26.28 13.10 -19.45
N PHE A 71 -24.99 13.28 -19.18
CA PHE A 71 -24.40 14.61 -19.00
C PHE A 71 -23.73 15.19 -20.26
N ASN A 72 -23.94 14.55 -21.42
CA ASN A 72 -23.27 14.88 -22.67
C ASN A 72 -23.36 16.38 -23.02
N GLU A 73 -24.58 16.92 -23.05
CA GLU A 73 -24.86 18.34 -23.37
C GLU A 73 -24.27 19.34 -22.36
N GLY A 74 -23.87 18.86 -21.19
CA GLY A 74 -23.32 19.68 -20.12
C GLY A 74 -21.80 19.84 -20.17
N ILE A 75 -21.09 19.18 -21.09
CA ILE A 75 -19.63 19.10 -21.08
C ILE A 75 -19.05 19.71 -22.35
N PHE A 76 -18.21 20.73 -22.19
CA PHE A 76 -17.62 21.44 -23.33
C PHE A 76 -16.28 22.08 -22.99
N PHE A 77 -15.52 22.45 -24.01
CA PHE A 77 -14.31 23.25 -23.83
C PHE A 77 -14.64 24.73 -23.88
N LEU A 78 -14.07 25.48 -22.93
CA LEU A 78 -14.13 26.93 -22.89
C LEU A 78 -12.73 27.49 -23.11
N LEU A 79 -12.58 28.38 -24.09
CA LEU A 79 -11.33 29.12 -24.32
C LEU A 79 -11.35 30.37 -23.44
N LEU A 80 -10.44 30.44 -22.47
CA LEU A 80 -10.30 31.60 -21.60
C LEU A 80 -9.51 32.72 -22.31
N ASN A 81 -9.68 33.95 -21.83
CA ASN A 81 -9.03 35.15 -22.38
C ASN A 81 -7.48 35.10 -22.36
N ASN A 82 -6.89 34.22 -21.56
CA ASN A 82 -5.45 33.97 -21.50
C ASN A 82 -4.97 32.88 -22.48
N GLY A 83 -5.84 32.39 -23.37
CA GLY A 83 -5.54 31.34 -24.34
C GLY A 83 -5.59 29.91 -23.77
N ILE A 84 -5.99 29.73 -22.51
CA ILE A 84 -6.12 28.40 -21.90
C ILE A 84 -7.44 27.76 -22.32
N ILE A 85 -7.38 26.51 -22.77
CA ILE A 85 -8.57 25.69 -23.01
C ILE A 85 -8.88 24.94 -21.71
N GLN A 86 -10.03 25.24 -21.11
CA GLN A 86 -10.52 24.57 -19.90
C GLN A 86 -11.67 23.63 -20.26
N LEU A 87 -11.64 22.43 -19.69
CA LEU A 87 -12.76 21.50 -19.74
C LEU A 87 -13.79 21.93 -18.70
N TYR A 88 -14.97 22.34 -19.16
CA TYR A 88 -16.08 22.78 -18.33
C TYR A 88 -17.18 21.72 -18.31
N ALA A 89 -17.83 21.58 -17.16
CA ALA A 89 -18.96 20.67 -16.96
C ALA A 89 -20.09 21.42 -16.25
N SER A 90 -21.33 21.10 -16.59
CA SER A 90 -22.52 21.69 -15.97
C SER A 90 -22.63 21.31 -14.49
N ASN A 91 -23.40 22.08 -13.71
CA ASN A 91 -23.56 21.85 -12.28
C ASN A 91 -23.96 20.40 -11.94
N ALA A 92 -24.81 19.77 -12.76
CA ALA A 92 -25.22 18.39 -12.56
C ALA A 92 -24.06 17.40 -12.77
N ALA A 93 -23.29 17.58 -13.85
CA ALA A 93 -22.12 16.76 -14.17
C ALA A 93 -21.01 16.91 -13.12
N THR A 94 -20.74 18.14 -12.68
CA THR A 94 -19.77 18.43 -11.61
C THR A 94 -20.20 17.85 -10.27
N THR A 95 -21.49 17.91 -9.94
CA THR A 95 -22.01 17.33 -8.69
C THR A 95 -21.86 15.80 -8.70
N TYR A 96 -22.21 15.16 -9.82
CA TYR A 96 -22.01 13.73 -9.99
C TYR A 96 -20.52 13.35 -9.89
N ASP A 97 -19.62 14.09 -10.55
CA ASP A 97 -18.17 13.88 -10.43
C ASP A 97 -17.68 14.01 -8.99
N GLY A 98 -18.15 15.02 -8.27
CA GLY A 98 -17.84 15.19 -6.85
C GLY A 98 -18.25 13.98 -6.01
N ILE A 99 -19.50 13.51 -6.16
CA ILE A 99 -20.02 12.36 -5.42
C ILE A 99 -19.24 11.08 -5.76
N VAL A 100 -19.03 10.80 -7.05
CA VAL A 100 -18.31 9.62 -7.52
C VAL A 100 -16.86 9.66 -7.04
N SER A 101 -16.18 10.80 -7.19
CA SER A 101 -14.79 10.99 -6.76
C SER A 101 -14.64 10.79 -5.26
N VAL A 102 -15.47 11.41 -4.43
CA VAL A 102 -15.43 11.23 -2.97
C VAL A 102 -15.70 9.77 -2.60
N THR A 103 -16.69 9.15 -3.23
CA THR A 103 -17.07 7.76 -2.94
C THR A 103 -15.94 6.79 -3.28
N ILE A 104 -15.42 6.85 -4.52
CA ILE A 104 -14.34 5.97 -4.99
C ILE A 104 -13.09 6.18 -4.13
N ASN A 105 -12.66 7.42 -3.91
CA ASN A 105 -11.46 7.70 -3.13
C ASN A 105 -11.60 7.21 -1.69
N THR A 106 -12.75 7.44 -1.06
CA THR A 106 -13.01 6.98 0.32
C THR A 106 -12.96 5.47 0.43
N VAL A 107 -13.62 4.75 -0.50
CA VAL A 107 -13.61 3.29 -0.56
C VAL A 107 -12.18 2.77 -0.75
N VAL A 108 -11.43 3.32 -1.72
CA VAL A 108 -10.04 2.93 -2.00
C VAL A 108 -9.16 3.16 -0.77
N ILE A 109 -9.24 4.32 -0.13
CA ILE A 109 -8.43 4.67 1.05
C ILE A 109 -8.75 3.73 2.22
N ILE A 110 -10.02 3.52 2.55
CA ILE A 110 -10.43 2.66 3.66
C ILE A 110 -9.98 1.22 3.39
N PHE A 111 -10.22 0.71 2.19
CA PHE A 111 -9.84 -0.64 1.80
C PHE A 111 -8.33 -0.84 1.86
N CYS A 112 -7.56 0.02 1.20
CA CYS A 112 -6.11 -0.07 1.18
C CYS A 112 -5.52 0.07 2.59
N SER A 113 -5.98 1.04 3.38
CA SER A 113 -5.51 1.23 4.76
C SER A 113 -5.76 0.00 5.62
N THR A 114 -6.95 -0.61 5.50
CA THR A 114 -7.28 -1.86 6.20
C THR A 114 -6.33 -2.97 5.78
N CYS A 115 -6.11 -3.15 4.48
CA CYS A 115 -5.17 -4.13 3.95
C CYS A 115 -3.73 -3.91 4.47
N TYR A 116 -3.26 -2.67 4.49
CA TYR A 116 -1.93 -2.34 5.01
C TYR A 116 -1.80 -2.63 6.50
N ILE A 117 -2.80 -2.27 7.30
CA ILE A 117 -2.79 -2.54 8.75
C ILE A 117 -2.77 -4.05 9.02
N LEU A 118 -3.57 -4.83 8.31
CA LEU A 118 -3.59 -6.30 8.45
C LEU A 118 -2.26 -6.93 8.06
N SER A 119 -1.69 -6.50 6.92
CA SER A 119 -0.38 -6.96 6.46
C SER A 119 0.73 -6.63 7.46
N TRP A 120 0.74 -5.39 7.97
CA TRP A 120 1.73 -4.92 8.95
C TRP A 120 1.65 -5.68 10.27
N ARG A 121 0.43 -5.90 10.81
CA ARG A 121 0.23 -6.67 12.04
C ARG A 121 0.80 -8.09 11.90
N LYS A 122 0.52 -8.76 10.78
CA LYS A 122 1.00 -10.13 10.56
C LYS A 122 2.52 -10.19 10.37
N ALA A 123 3.09 -9.26 9.59
CA ALA A 123 4.53 -9.15 9.41
C ALA A 123 5.27 -8.94 10.76
N ARG A 124 4.77 -8.04 11.62
CA ARG A 124 5.34 -7.80 12.96
C ARG A 124 5.27 -9.04 13.86
N ASN A 125 4.16 -9.77 13.82
CA ASN A 125 4.00 -10.99 14.59
C ASN A 125 4.94 -12.12 14.12
N ALA A 126 5.18 -12.22 12.81
CA ALA A 126 6.14 -13.18 12.25
C ALA A 126 7.58 -12.89 12.68
N LEU A 127 7.98 -11.61 12.72
CA LEU A 127 9.31 -11.20 13.20
C LEU A 127 9.52 -11.52 14.68
N LYS A 128 8.56 -11.17 15.54
CA LYS A 128 8.62 -11.52 16.97
C LYS A 128 8.76 -13.02 17.19
N LYS A 129 8.00 -13.83 16.43
CA LYS A 129 8.10 -15.30 16.49
C LYS A 129 9.43 -15.85 16.01
N LYS A 130 10.18 -15.12 15.17
CA LYS A 130 11.51 -15.55 14.67
C LYS A 130 12.63 -15.14 15.62
N GLU A 131 12.50 -14.02 16.32
CA GLU A 131 13.49 -13.55 17.30
C GLU A 131 13.53 -14.42 18.56
N VAL A 132 12.38 -14.84 19.10
CA VAL A 132 12.29 -15.68 20.30
C VAL A 132 13.06 -17.02 20.18
N PRO A 133 12.86 -17.85 19.14
CA PRO A 133 13.63 -19.08 18.97
C PRO A 133 15.10 -18.83 18.65
N ASN A 134 15.45 -17.74 17.96
CA ASN A 134 16.85 -17.37 17.73
C ASN A 134 17.58 -16.98 19.02
N LEU A 135 16.90 -16.28 19.93
CA LEU A 135 17.44 -15.93 21.24
C LEU A 135 17.62 -17.18 22.09
N VAL A 136 16.62 -18.07 22.13
CA VAL A 136 16.71 -19.36 22.83
C VAL A 136 17.84 -20.23 22.27
N HIS A 137 18.03 -20.27 20.95
CA HIS A 137 19.09 -21.05 20.33
C HIS A 137 20.49 -20.44 20.53
N ARG A 138 20.60 -19.12 20.65
CA ARG A 138 21.83 -18.43 21.04
C ARG A 138 22.16 -18.64 22.52
N LEU A 139 21.17 -18.53 23.41
CA LEU A 139 21.36 -18.77 24.85
C LEU A 139 21.75 -20.23 25.13
N LYS A 140 21.15 -21.21 24.46
CA LYS A 140 21.60 -22.62 24.54
C LYS A 140 23.04 -22.81 24.08
N ARG A 141 23.48 -22.12 23.01
CA ARG A 141 24.88 -22.19 22.56
C ARG A 141 25.86 -21.57 23.56
N VAL A 142 25.49 -20.47 24.22
CA VAL A 142 26.33 -19.85 25.25
C VAL A 142 26.38 -20.73 26.51
N ALA A 143 25.25 -21.33 26.92
CA ALA A 143 25.20 -22.21 28.09
C ALA A 143 26.04 -23.48 27.92
N VAL A 144 26.03 -24.10 26.73
CA VAL A 144 26.88 -25.28 26.43
C VAL A 144 28.37 -24.97 26.50
N HIS A 145 28.77 -23.70 26.31
CA HIS A 145 30.19 -23.30 26.41
C HIS A 145 30.64 -22.94 27.84
N ILE A 146 29.73 -22.95 28.82
CA ILE A 146 30.04 -22.64 30.23
C ILE A 146 30.26 -23.93 31.04
N ASP A 147 29.73 -25.07 30.59
CA ASP A 147 29.84 -26.36 31.31
C ASP A 147 31.17 -27.11 31.10
N ASP A 148 32.03 -26.66 30.17
CA ASP A 148 33.33 -27.28 29.85
C ASP A 148 34.53 -26.64 30.58
N ARG A 149 34.32 -25.80 31.60
CA ARG A 149 35.43 -25.28 32.42
C ARG A 149 35.44 -25.86 33.83
N PRO A 150 36.23 -26.91 34.09
CA PRO A 150 36.71 -27.17 35.44
C PRO A 150 37.84 -26.18 35.77
N ALA A 151 37.82 -25.69 37.01
CA ALA A 151 38.85 -24.87 37.66
C ALA A 151 38.97 -23.40 37.18
N PHE A 152 38.60 -22.46 38.05
CA PHE A 152 39.59 -21.62 38.74
C PHE A 152 38.91 -20.89 39.90
N ALA A 153 39.13 -21.44 41.10
CA ALA A 153 39.06 -20.67 42.34
C ALA A 153 40.26 -19.69 42.40
N LYS A 154 40.09 -18.60 43.15
CA LYS A 154 41.09 -17.59 43.54
C LYS A 154 41.61 -16.65 42.43
N LEU A 155 41.21 -15.38 42.50
CA LEU A 155 42.12 -14.33 42.99
C LEU A 155 41.35 -13.04 43.34
N THR A 156 41.63 -12.57 44.55
CA THR A 156 41.29 -11.28 45.15
C THR A 156 42.06 -10.10 44.56
N CYS A 157 41.50 -8.90 44.76
CA CYS A 157 42.17 -7.59 44.86
C CYS A 157 42.90 -7.03 43.62
N HIS A 158 42.30 -6.02 42.98
CA HIS A 158 42.78 -4.62 43.04
C HIS A 158 41.86 -3.71 42.20
N MET A 159 41.18 -2.78 42.88
CA MET A 159 40.82 -1.45 42.35
C MET A 159 42.10 -0.58 42.30
N PRO A 160 42.16 0.64 41.71
CA PRO A 160 41.09 1.41 41.02
C PRO A 160 41.56 2.23 39.77
N LEU A 161 40.65 3.07 39.24
CA LEU A 161 40.84 4.43 38.67
C LEU A 161 40.86 4.67 37.13
N TYR A 162 40.10 5.72 36.77
CA TYR A 162 39.94 6.48 35.50
C TYR A 162 39.02 5.87 34.43
N SER A 163 37.77 6.31 34.23
CA SER A 163 37.20 7.63 33.84
C SER A 163 37.27 7.94 32.33
N ALA A 164 36.09 8.25 31.76
CA ALA A 164 35.81 8.97 30.50
C ALA A 164 36.17 8.25 29.17
N ALA A 165 35.47 8.38 28.04
CA ALA A 165 34.25 9.07 27.64
C ALA A 165 33.81 8.55 26.24
N ALA A 166 32.57 8.87 25.89
CA ALA A 166 31.89 8.88 24.60
C ALA A 166 32.71 8.84 23.29
N PHE A 167 32.16 8.17 22.26
CA PHE A 167 32.24 8.54 20.82
C PHE A 167 31.12 7.77 20.09
N SER A 168 30.00 8.39 19.68
CA SER A 168 29.78 9.09 18.40
C SER A 168 30.46 8.43 17.20
N CYS A 169 29.68 8.00 16.19
CA CYS A 169 29.86 8.34 14.77
C CYS A 169 29.15 7.32 13.83
N ARG A 170 28.16 7.84 13.08
CA ARG A 170 27.96 7.56 11.63
C ARG A 170 29.31 7.70 10.87
N PRO A 171 29.51 7.32 9.58
CA PRO A 171 28.58 6.79 8.55
C PRO A 171 29.21 5.74 7.57
N ARG A 172 28.45 5.42 6.50
CA ARG A 172 28.84 5.21 5.07
C ARG A 172 29.83 4.08 4.70
N MET A 173 29.43 3.23 3.76
CA MET A 173 29.28 3.59 2.34
C MET A 173 27.95 3.10 1.80
#